data_AF-A0A413KUR7-F1
#
_entry.id   AF-A0A413KUR7-F1
#
_cell.length_a   1.000
_cell.length_b   1.000
_cell.length_c   1.000
_cell.angle_alpha   90.00
_cell.angle_beta   90.00
_cell.angle_gamma   90.00
#
_symmetry.space_group_name_H-M   'P 1'
#
loop_
_entity.id
_entity.type
_entity.pdbx_description
1 polymer ?
#
loop_
_entity_poly.entity_id
_entity_poly.type
_entity_poly.pdbx_seq_one_letter_code
_entity_poly.pdbx_strand_id
1 'polypeptide(L)'
;MKNNKIDVVVTWVNGKDPAWLKERSKYLSLKESNSEKYFRDWDTLRYLFRGFEKFMPWINKIHFVTWGHLPYWMNTDSEKLHIVKHSDFFENTNHLPVFNLTL
;
A
#
# COMPACT_ATOMS: atom_id res chain seq x y z
N MET A 1 28.84 -15.96 8.16
CA MET A 1 27.65 -15.30 8.75
C MET A 1 26.61 -15.16 7.64
N LYS A 2 25.37 -15.61 7.84
CA LYS A 2 24.30 -15.37 6.85
C LYS A 2 24.06 -13.87 6.77
N ASN A 3 24.30 -13.28 5.60
CA ASN A 3 23.96 -11.89 5.32
C ASN A 3 22.45 -11.81 5.15
N ASN A 4 21.71 -11.72 6.26
CA ASN A 4 20.26 -11.65 6.24
C ASN A 4 19.87 -10.25 5.76
N LYS A 5 19.62 -10.15 4.45
CA LYS A 5 19.03 -8.98 3.82
C LYS A 5 17.71 -8.67 4.52
N ILE A 6 17.48 -7.39 4.80
CA ILE A 6 16.26 -6.92 5.44
C ILE A 6 15.43 -6.19 4.39
N ASP A 7 14.16 -6.57 4.30
CA ASP A 7 13.16 -5.96 3.44
C ASP A 7 12.10 -5.25 4.29
N VAL A 8 11.45 -4.25 3.70
CA VAL A 8 10.37 -3.49 4.34
C VAL A 8 9.09 -3.68 3.54
N VAL A 9 7.98 -3.91 4.22
CA VAL A 9 6.65 -3.93 3.61
C VAL A 9 5.92 -2.64 4.01
N VAL A 10 5.42 -1.92 3.02
CA VAL A 10 4.62 -0.70 3.21
C VAL A 10 3.30 -0.89 2.50
N THR A 11 2.20 -0.84 3.25
CA THR A 11 0.84 -0.88 2.71
C THR A 11 0.28 0.53 2.62
N TRP A 12 -0.37 0.85 1.51
CA TRP A 12 -1.01 2.15 1.33
C TRP A 12 -2.18 2.07 0.36
N VAL A 13 -3.19 2.89 0.60
CA VAL A 13 -4.29 3.11 -0.31
C VAL A 13 -4.66 4.59 -0.32
N ASN A 14 -4.97 5.12 -1.50
CA ASN A 14 -5.55 6.43 -1.67
C ASN A 14 -7.05 6.36 -1.40
N GLY A 15 -7.47 6.73 -0.19
CA GLY A 15 -8.90 6.79 0.17
C GLY A 15 -9.71 7.84 -0.59
N LYS A 16 -9.09 8.68 -1.43
CA LYS A 16 -9.76 9.65 -2.31
C LYS A 16 -9.86 9.18 -3.76
N ASP A 17 -9.33 8.00 -4.09
CA ASP A 17 -9.39 7.46 -5.44
C ASP A 17 -10.84 7.07 -5.81
N PRO A 18 -11.44 7.68 -6.85
CA PRO A 18 -12.84 7.45 -7.19
C PRO A 18 -13.10 6.02 -7.69
N ALA A 19 -12.13 5.36 -8.32
CA ALA A 19 -12.29 3.99 -8.79
C ALA A 19 -12.28 3.01 -7.61
N TRP A 20 -11.35 3.21 -6.67
CA TRP A 20 -11.29 2.43 -5.44
C TRP A 20 -12.55 2.63 -4.58
N LEU A 21 -13.00 3.88 -4.41
CA LEU A 21 -14.23 4.19 -3.69
C LEU A 21 -15.47 3.55 -4.32
N LYS A 22 -15.57 3.58 -5.66
CA LYS A 22 -16.67 2.95 -6.41
C LYS A 22 -16.66 1.42 -6.28
N GLU A 23 -15.49 0.80 -6.24
CA GLU A 23 -15.39 -0.63 -5.98
C GLU A 23 -15.80 -0.96 -4.55
N ARG A 24 -15.23 -0.25 -3.56
CA ARG A 24 -15.53 -0.42 -2.14
C ARG A 24 -17.00 -0.21 -1.80
N SER A 25 -17.66 0.76 -2.43
CA SER A 25 -19.09 1.03 -2.20
C SER A 25 -20.00 -0.13 -2.56
N LYS A 26 -19.56 -1.08 -3.41
CA LYS A 26 -20.34 -2.29 -3.73
C LYS A 26 -20.43 -3.27 -2.56
N TYR A 27 -19.49 -3.18 -1.61
CA TYR A 27 -19.33 -4.15 -0.51
C TYR A 27 -19.62 -3.53 0.86
N LEU A 28 -19.74 -2.20 0.96
CA LEU A 28 -20.10 -1.50 2.19
C LEU A 28 -21.56 -1.79 2.58
N SER A 29 -21.77 -2.40 3.74
CA SER A 29 -23.11 -2.53 4.32
C SER A 29 -23.51 -1.27 5.09
N LEU A 30 -24.81 -0.95 5.15
CA LEU A 30 -25.34 0.20 5.93
C LEU A 30 -24.98 0.16 7.44
N LYS A 31 -24.52 -0.98 7.96
CA LYS A 31 -24.13 -1.18 9.36
C LYS A 31 -22.64 -0.95 9.62
N GLU A 32 -21.79 -0.97 8.60
CA GLU A 32 -20.36 -0.70 8.77
C GLU A 32 -20.14 0.81 8.86
N SER A 33 -19.66 1.28 10.02
CA SER A 33 -19.34 2.69 10.16
C SER A 33 -18.34 3.08 9.06
N ASN A 34 -18.76 4.03 8.23
CA ASN A 34 -17.99 4.63 7.16
C ASN A 34 -16.80 5.39 7.75
N SER A 35 -15.78 4.65 8.14
CA SER A 35 -14.62 5.18 8.83
C SER A 35 -13.60 5.58 7.77
N GLU A 36 -13.97 6.57 6.97
CA GLU A 36 -13.09 7.27 6.03
C GLU A 36 -11.75 7.65 6.66
N LYS A 37 -11.73 7.86 7.99
CA LYS A 37 -10.53 8.06 8.81
C LYS A 37 -9.45 7.00 8.61
N TYR A 38 -9.79 5.75 8.32
CA TYR A 38 -8.82 4.67 8.17
C TYR A 38 -8.11 4.71 6.82
N PHE A 39 -8.75 5.28 5.80
CA PHE A 39 -8.21 5.38 4.44
C PHE A 39 -7.71 6.79 4.11
N ARG A 40 -7.73 7.69 5.09
CA ARG A 40 -7.27 9.06 4.93
C ARG A 40 -5.76 9.08 4.79
N ASP A 41 -5.28 9.58 3.65
CA ASP A 41 -3.88 9.93 3.47
C ASP A 41 -3.57 11.24 4.22
N TRP A 42 -2.45 11.24 4.95
CA TRP A 42 -1.91 12.38 5.69
C TRP A 42 -0.72 13.02 4.98
N ASP A 43 -0.43 12.63 3.74
CA ASP A 43 0.72 13.08 2.95
C ASP A 43 2.07 12.79 3.62
N THR A 44 2.09 11.84 4.56
CA THR A 44 3.29 11.44 5.32
C THR A 44 4.14 10.42 4.58
N LEU A 45 3.54 9.70 3.62
CA LEU A 45 4.20 8.61 2.88
C LEU A 45 5.49 9.08 2.19
N ARG A 46 5.51 10.31 1.64
CA ARG A 46 6.72 10.89 1.02
C ARG A 46 7.88 10.99 2.01
N TYR A 47 7.59 11.34 3.26
CA TYR A 47 8.61 11.46 4.31
C TYR A 47 9.09 10.10 4.80
N LEU A 48 8.20 9.11 4.84
CA LEU A 48 8.58 7.73 5.15
C LEU A 48 9.61 7.19 4.13
N PHE A 49 9.33 7.31 2.83
CA PHE A 49 10.25 6.86 1.78
C PHE A 49 11.58 7.62 1.80
N ARG A 50 11.57 8.95 1.97
CA ARG A 50 12.80 9.74 2.16
C ARG A 50 13.57 9.34 3.41
N GLY A 51 12.85 8.95 4.47
CA GLY A 51 13.43 8.40 5.69
C GLY A 51 14.18 7.10 5.43
N PHE A 52 13.60 6.20 4.64
CA PHE A 52 14.26 4.96 4.24
C PHE A 52 15.54 5.23 3.44
N GLU A 53 15.49 6.12 2.46
CA GLU A 53 16.67 6.48 1.66
C GLU A 53 17.78 7.08 2.52
N LYS A 54 17.43 7.96 3.45
CA LYS A 54 18.41 8.70 4.26
C LYS A 54 18.98 7.88 5.42
N PHE A 55 18.13 7.12 6.13
CA PHE A 55 18.49 6.50 7.41
C PHE A 55 18.57 4.98 7.34
N MET A 56 18.04 4.36 6.28
CA MET A 56 18.04 2.91 6.11
C MET A 56 18.62 2.48 4.75
N PRO A 57 19.80 2.97 4.33
CA PRO A 57 20.38 2.61 3.03
C PRO A 57 20.74 1.12 2.92
N TRP A 58 20.76 0.40 4.04
CA TRP A 58 21.04 -1.03 4.14
C TRP A 58 19.84 -1.93 3.79
N ILE A 59 18.63 -1.39 3.67
CA ILE A 59 17.48 -2.20 3.23
C ILE A 59 17.70 -2.70 1.80
N ASN A 60 17.29 -3.93 1.56
CA ASN A 60 17.42 -4.60 0.28
C ASN A 60 16.24 -4.26 -0.63
N LYS A 61 14.99 -4.48 -0.19
CA LYS A 61 13.78 -4.12 -0.94
C LYS A 61 12.74 -3.42 -0.08
N ILE A 62 11.97 -2.55 -0.72
CA ILE A 62 10.71 -1.99 -0.22
C ILE A 62 9.59 -2.61 -1.05
N HIS A 63 8.80 -3.48 -0.44
CA HIS A 63 7.57 -4.01 -1.00
C HIS A 63 6.44 -3.02 -0.75
N PHE A 64 6.11 -2.23 -1.75
CA PHE A 64 5.05 -1.24 -1.67
C PHE A 64 3.74 -1.84 -2.18
N VAL A 65 2.86 -2.16 -1.24
CA VAL A 65 1.58 -2.83 -1.47
C VAL A 65 0.48 -1.80 -1.63
N THR A 66 -0.18 -1.79 -2.79
CA THR A 66 -1.29 -0.88 -3.08
C THR A 66 -2.46 -1.59 -3.77
N TRP A 67 -3.60 -0.92 -3.86
CA TRP A 67 -4.70 -1.42 -4.68
C TRP A 67 -4.39 -1.40 -6.19
N GLY A 68 -3.46 -0.53 -6.62
CA GLY A 68 -3.08 -0.35 -8.02
C GLY A 68 -2.74 1.09 -8.39
N HIS A 69 -3.20 2.06 -7.60
CA HIS A 69 -2.74 3.45 -7.70
C HIS A 69 -1.37 3.65 -7.06
N LEU A 70 -0.70 4.72 -7.49
CA LEU A 70 0.59 5.15 -6.97
C LEU A 70 0.55 6.65 -6.67
N PRO A 71 1.29 7.13 -5.64
CA PRO A 71 1.44 8.56 -5.40
C PRO A 71 2.13 9.23 -6.60
N TYR A 72 1.62 10.39 -7.03
CA TYR A 72 2.15 11.11 -8.20
C TYR A 72 3.63 11.51 -8.08
N TRP A 73 4.14 11.63 -6.85
CA TRP A 73 5.52 12.02 -6.56
C TRP A 73 6.49 10.82 -6.50
N MET A 74 5.97 9.60 -6.55
CA MET A 74 6.77 8.39 -6.36
C MET A 74 7.58 8.09 -7.62
N ASN A 75 8.90 7.94 -7.46
CA ASN A 75 9.77 7.44 -8.51
C ASN A 75 9.69 5.90 -8.54
N THR A 76 9.17 5.33 -9.62
CA THR A 76 9.00 3.88 -9.78
C THR A 76 10.24 3.17 -10.33
N ASP A 77 11.26 3.92 -10.77
CA ASP A 77 12.46 3.38 -11.42
C ASP A 77 13.54 2.91 -10.42
N SER A 78 13.26 3.01 -9.12
CA SER A 78 14.18 2.58 -8.07
C SER A 78 14.31 1.06 -8.04
N GLU A 79 15.53 0.56 -8.18
CA GLU A 79 15.83 -0.88 -8.05
C GLU A 79 15.46 -1.46 -6.69
N LYS A 80 15.36 -0.64 -5.64
CA LYS A 80 14.95 -1.10 -4.31
C LYS A 80 13.43 -1.19 -4.15
N LEU A 81 12.67 -0.55 -5.03
CA LEU A 81 11.22 -0.53 -4.96
C LEU A 81 10.63 -1.75 -5.68
N HIS A 82 9.70 -2.43 -5.04
CA HIS A 82 8.90 -3.49 -5.62
C HIS A 82 7.44 -3.18 -5.36
N ILE A 83 6.72 -2.78 -6.40
CA ILE A 83 5.30 -2.45 -6.33
C ILE A 83 4.50 -3.73 -6.46
N VAL A 84 3.59 -3.97 -5.52
CA VAL A 84 2.72 -5.15 -5.49
C VAL A 84 1.28 -4.69 -5.40
N LYS A 85 0.43 -5.15 -6.31
CA LYS A 85 -1.01 -4.85 -6.25
C LYS A 85 -1.70 -5.86 -5.33
N HIS A 86 -2.82 -5.48 -4.74
CA HIS A 86 -3.65 -6.41 -3.96
C HIS A 86 -4.02 -7.66 -4.77
N SER A 87 -4.27 -7.52 -6.08
CA SER A 87 -4.53 -8.64 -6.98
C SER A 87 -3.38 -9.64 -7.09
N ASP A 88 -2.15 -9.22 -6.84
CA ASP A 88 -0.95 -10.04 -7.06
C ASP A 88 -0.70 -11.00 -5.88
N PHE A 89 -1.38 -10.81 -4.75
CA PHE A 89 -1.26 -11.66 -3.56
C PHE A 89 -2.18 -12.88 -3.56
N PHE A 90 -3.31 -12.82 -4.26
CA PHE A 90 -4.35 -13.84 -4.16
C PHE A 90 -4.25 -14.81 -5.33
N GLU A 91 -3.86 -16.05 -5.05
CA GLU A 91 -3.92 -17.14 -6.03
C GLU A 91 -5.34 -17.36 -6.56
N ASN A 92 -6.34 -17.16 -5.70
CA ASN A 92 -7.75 -17.22 -6.05
C ASN A 92 -8.37 -15.82 -6.08
N THR A 93 -8.68 -15.35 -7.29
CA THR A 93 -9.27 -14.02 -7.52
C THR A 93 -10.67 -13.87 -6.92
N ASN A 94 -11.36 -14.97 -6.56
CA ASN A 94 -12.67 -14.91 -5.90
C ASN A 94 -12.60 -14.33 -4.48
N HIS A 95 -11.41 -14.20 -3.89
CA HIS A 95 -11.21 -13.55 -2.59
C HIS A 95 -11.08 -12.02 -2.68
N LEU A 96 -11.07 -11.47 -3.90
CA LEU A 96 -11.00 -10.03 -4.14
C LEU A 96 -12.42 -9.43 -4.28
N PRO A 97 -12.59 -8.14 -3.96
CA PRO A 97 -11.60 -7.22 -3.38
C PRO A 97 -11.51 -7.31 -1.84
N VAL A 98 -10.35 -6.94 -1.30
CA VAL A 98 -10.09 -6.88 0.15
C VAL A 98 -9.91 -5.43 0.59
N PHE A 99 -10.61 -5.04 1.67
CA PHE A 99 -10.58 -3.67 2.21
C PHE A 99 -10.13 -3.61 3.68
N ASN A 100 -9.53 -4.68 4.20
CA ASN A 100 -9.12 -4.77 5.60
C ASN A 100 -7.98 -3.80 5.94
N LEU A 101 -8.12 -3.14 7.08
CA LEU A 101 -7.07 -2.38 7.77
C LEU A 101 -6.77 -2.92 9.18
N THR A 102 -7.26 -4.12 9.50
CA THR A 102 -7.08 -4.70 10.84
C THR A 102 -5.65 -5.21 11.02
N LEU A 103 -4.80 -4.33 11.54
CA LEU A 103 -3.79 -4.69 12.55
C LEU A 103 -4.30 -4.18 13.91
#